data_AF-A0A389MPS7-F1
#
_entry.id   AF-A0A389MPS7-F1
#
_cell.length_a   1.000
_cell.length_b   1.000
_cell.length_c   1.000
_cell.angle_alpha   90.00
_cell.angle_beta   90.00
_cell.angle_gamma   90.00
#
_symmetry.space_group_name_H-M   'P 1'
#
loop_
_entity.id
_entity.type
_entity.pdbx_description
1 polymer ?
#
loop_
_entity_poly.entity_id
_entity_poly.type
_entity_poly.pdbx_seq_one_letter_code
_entity_poly.pdbx_strand_id
1 'polypeptide(L)' 'MTWVLLEDGAVIATGTYAQMLDRAEAWAACERRWHPDGTELAPRLARGFSLLPERMIADRRRAA' A
#
# COMPACT_ATOMS: atom_id res chain seq x y z
N MET A 1 11.91 6.89 -4.16
CA MET A 1 11.75 5.48 -3.73
C MET A 1 10.42 4.98 -4.24
N THR A 2 10.41 3.91 -5.03
CA THR A 2 9.20 3.36 -5.66
C THR A 2 8.48 2.41 -4.71
N TRP A 3 7.16 2.57 -4.66
CA TRP A 3 6.23 1.74 -3.91
C TRP A 3 5.30 1.00 -4.87
N VAL A 4 4.87 -0.18 -4.44
CA VAL A 4 4.06 -1.11 -5.22
C VAL A 4 2.81 -1.45 -4.41
N LEU A 5 1.66 -1.19 -5.01
CA LEU A 5 0.38 -1.66 -4.51
C LEU A 5 0.12 -3.05 -5.10
N LEU A 6 -0.24 -3.99 -4.23
CA LEU A 6 -0.59 -5.35 -4.61
C LEU A 6 -2.02 -5.67 -4.17
N GLU A 7 -2.66 -6.54 -4.94
CA GLU A 7 -3.92 -7.20 -4.61
C GLU A 7 -3.70 -8.70 -4.81
N ASP A 8 -3.93 -9.49 -3.75
CA ASP A 8 -3.72 -10.93 -3.71
C ASP A 8 -2.35 -11.38 -4.26
N GLY A 9 -1.33 -10.55 -4.04
CA GLY A 9 0.05 -10.79 -4.47
C GLY A 9 0.37 -10.37 -5.92
N ALA A 10 -0.62 -9.94 -6.69
CA ALA A 10 -0.42 -9.36 -8.02
C ALA A 10 -0.13 -7.85 -7.91
N VAL A 11 0.79 -7.35 -8.74
CA VAL A 11 1.09 -5.91 -8.80
C VAL A 11 0.01 -5.21 -9.62
N ILE A 12 -0.68 -4.25 -9.02
CA ILE A 12 -1.77 -3.51 -9.68
C ILE A 12 -1.41 -2.04 -9.95
N ALA A 13 -0.49 -1.47 -9.18
CA ALA A 13 0.01 -0.11 -9.41
C ALA A 13 1.41 0.09 -8.82
N THR A 14 2.15 1.06 -9.37
CA THR A 14 3.44 1.52 -8.86
C THR A 14 3.50 3.04 -8.83
N GLY A 15 4.29 3.61 -7.92
CA GLY A 15 4.47 5.05 -7.81
C GLY A 15 5.13 5.48 -6.49
N THR A 16 4.88 6.71 -6.07
CA THR A 16 5.29 7.16 -4.72
C THR A 16 4.35 6.60 -3.65
N TYR A 17 4.77 6.60 -2.39
CA TYR A 17 3.94 6.14 -1.27
C TYR A 17 2.60 6.87 -1.22
N ALA A 18 2.62 8.22 -1.31
CA ALA A 18 1.41 9.03 -1.31
C ALA A 18 0.47 8.67 -2.47
N GLN A 19 0.99 8.56 -3.70
CA GLN A 19 0.19 8.17 -4.85
C GLN A 19 -0.45 6.78 -4.70
N MET A 20 0.23 5.83 -4.06
CA MET A 20 -0.32 4.50 -3.83
C MET A 20 -1.37 4.48 -2.72
N LEU A 21 -1.21 5.30 -1.68
CA LEU A 21 -2.25 5.49 -0.67
C LEU A 21 -3.49 6.15 -1.26
N ASP A 22 -3.33 7.23 -2.01
CA ASP A 22 -4.43 7.92 -2.69
C ASP A 22 -5.17 6.97 -3.64
N ARG A 23 -4.43 6.11 -4.35
CA ARG A 23 -5.00 5.07 -5.21
C ARG A 23 -5.80 4.04 -4.42
N ALA A 24 -5.24 3.55 -3.32
CA ALA A 24 -5.90 2.56 -2.47
C ALA A 24 -7.15 3.15 -1.80
N GLU A 25 -7.11 4.42 -1.39
CA GLU A 25 -8.27 5.16 -0.87
C GLU A 25 -9.35 5.33 -1.95
N ALA A 26 -8.98 5.71 -3.18
CA ALA A 26 -9.91 5.82 -4.31
C ALA A 26 -10.61 4.50 -4.68
N TRP A 27 -10.01 3.36 -4.35
CA TRP A 27 -10.59 2.02 -4.52
C TRP A 27 -11.30 1.48 -3.28
N ALA A 28 -11.48 2.31 -2.25
CA ALA A 28 -11.99 1.90 -0.95
C ALA A 28 -11.21 0.71 -0.31
N ALA A 29 -9.95 0.54 -0.73
CA ALA A 29 -9.02 -0.47 -0.26
C ALA A 29 -8.10 0.04 0.86
N CYS A 30 -8.26 1.30 1.28
CA CYS A 30 -7.52 1.92 2.37
C CYS A 30 -8.48 2.70 3.29
N GLU A 31 -8.43 2.43 4.58
CA GLU A 31 -9.10 3.20 5.62
C GLU A 31 -8.07 4.08 6.33
N ARG A 32 -8.19 5.39 6.14
CA ARG A 32 -7.41 6.39 6.86
C ARG A 32 -8.09 6.71 8.17
N ARG A 33 -7.31 6.74 9.24
CA ARG A 33 -7.80 7.03 10.59
C ARG A 33 -6.92 8.12 11.17
N TRP A 34 -7.52 8.92 12.04
CA TRP A 34 -6.83 10.06 12.64
C TRP A 34 -6.97 9.98 14.16
N HIS A 35 -5.90 10.34 14.85
CA HIS A 35 -5.99 10.64 16.28
C HIS A 35 -6.80 11.92 16.50
N PRO A 36 -7.40 12.11 17.69
CA PRO A 36 -8.10 13.34 18.03
C PRO A 36 -7.25 14.61 17.96
N ASP A 37 -5.92 14.47 18.06
CA ASP A 37 -4.94 15.56 17.95
C ASP A 37 -4.62 15.96 16.50
N GLY A 38 -5.20 15.27 15.51
CA GLY A 38 -5.00 15.53 14.09
C GLY A 38 -3.79 14.82 13.47
N THR A 39 -3.11 13.92 14.20
CA THR A 39 -2.06 13.07 13.63
C THR A 39 -2.65 11.82 12.94
N GLU A 40 -2.07 11.42 11.81
CA GLU A 40 -2.57 10.26 11.05
C GLU A 40 -2.17 8.96 11.74
N LEU A 41 -3.14 8.08 11.99
CA LEU A 41 -2.87 6.70 12.38
C LEU A 41 -2.34 5.92 11.18
N ALA A 42 -1.58 4.86 11.44
CA ALA A 42 -1.14 3.94 10.40
C ALA A 42 -2.34 3.51 9.52
N PRO A 43 -2.31 3.78 8.21
CA PRO A 43 -3.39 3.42 7.30
C PRO A 43 -3.64 1.92 7.32
N ARG A 44 -4.91 1.52 7.26
CA ARG A 44 -5.28 0.11 7.15
C ARG A 44 -5.68 -0.20 5.72
N LEU A 45 -4.95 -1.12 5.11
CA LEU A 45 -5.34 -1.70 3.83
C LEU A 45 -6.39 -2.79 4.04
N ALA A 46 -7.31 -2.89 3.09
CA ALA A 46 -8.27 -3.98 3.01
C ALA A 46 -7.54 -5.33 2.89
N ARG A 47 -8.21 -6.41 3.30
CA ARG A 47 -7.67 -7.77 3.14
C ARG A 47 -7.38 -8.03 1.66
N GLY A 48 -6.26 -8.70 1.37
CA GLY A 48 -5.79 -8.96 0.01
C GLY A 48 -4.88 -7.85 -0.51
N PHE A 49 -4.99 -6.63 0.01
CA PHE A 49 -4.14 -5.52 -0.39
C PHE A 49 -2.84 -5.48 0.40
N SER A 50 -1.76 -5.06 -0.26
CA SER A 50 -0.47 -4.80 0.40
C SER A 50 0.24 -3.66 -0.30
N LEU A 51 0.88 -2.79 0.48
CA LEU A 51 1.69 -1.69 -0.03
C LEU A 51 3.12 -1.90 0.44
N LEU A 52 4.03 -2.17 -0.49
CA LEU A 52 5.41 -2.53 -0.20
C LEU A 52 6.38 -1.70 -1.05
N PRO A 53 7.58 -1.38 -0.53
CA PRO A 53 8.68 -0.92 -1.36
C PRO A 53 8.98 -1.91 -2.49
N GLU A 54 9.23 -1.39 -3.69
CA GLU A 54 9.51 -2.22 -4.89
C GLU A 54 10.63 -3.24 -4.66
N ARG A 55 11.69 -2.86 -3.93
CA ARG A 55 12.81 -3.75 -3.57
C ARG A 55 12.37 -5.03 -2.83
N MET A 56 11.32 -4.96 -2.02
CA MET A 56 10.83 -6.10 -1.24
C MET A 56 10.05 -7.12 -2.10
N ILE A 57 9.56 -6.70 -3.28
CA ILE A 57 8.91 -7.60 -4.23
C ILE A 57 9.95 -8.46 -4.96
N ALA A 58 11.09 -7.89 -5.31
CA ALA A 58 12.19 -8.62 -5.94
C ALA A 58 12.68 -9.76 -5.03
N ASP A 59 12.83 -9.49 -3.73
CA ASP A 59 13.23 -10.50 -2.75
C ASP A 59 12.18 -11.62 -2.61
N ARG A 60 10.89 -11.26 -2.63
CA ARG A 60 9.79 -12.24 -2.55
C ARG A 60 9.73 -13.16 -3.77
N ARG A 61 10.02 -12.64 -4.97
CA ARG A 61 10.08 -13.46 -6.21
C ARG A 61 11.27 -14.40 -6.24
N ARG A 62 12.37 -14.06 -5.57
CA ARG A 62 13.57 -14.92 -5.50
C ARG A 62 13.41 -16.08 -4.51
N ALA A 63 12.51 -15.95 -3.54
CA ALA A 63 12.27 -16.95 -2.50
C ALA A 63 11.13 -17.94 -2.82
N ALA A 64 10.41 -17.75 -3.94
CA ALA A 64 9.33 -18.62 -4.43
C ALA A 64 9.83 -19.53 -5.55
#